data_AF-A0A139WVD0-F1
#
_entry.id   AF-A0A139WVD0-F1
#
_cell.length_a   1.000
_cell.length_b   1.000
_cell.length_c   1.000
_cell.angle_alpha   90.00
_cell.angle_beta   90.00
_cell.angle_gamma   90.00
#
_symmetry.space_group_name_H-M   'P 1'
#
loop_
_entity.id
_entity.type
_entity.pdbx_description
1 polymer ?
#
loop_
_entity_poly.entity_id
_entity_poly.type
_entity_poly.pdbx_seq_one_letter_code
_entity_poly.pdbx_strand_id
1 'polypeptide(L)'
;MLTGTELLALWGVQATVGFLFKEVFVKLSQDAIQDAFKEYLKDFFKGIFKEGLDLAKTRALIVAYGKANKLFVELWQAELEETGIGESEIQQNYSDAIDKFIRAQPVRAALGKPLQTALGITLSDDTSALDAELTNIWNELNLFDLPSTFQWQNVANKYTRRVKALAADSDELRPLLNSETQEEIKERIQQNAPIAPDFKFSRYQQGLRDAFSNLKLDYLHTSGYKYTLQLWNIFQPTNVQEQNVSQPTICSILDILNKQQIYKYTVILGNPGSGKSTLVQYKALEWARTLGSNLSIQELPLLIELRNYVENREKNSCKDFLDYFHSATGVVGGNLNQGELHEWLSNNQTIVMFDGLDEVLDNRERENIIIDVINFTKTYP
;
A
#
# COMPACT_ATOMS: atom_id res chain seq x y z
N MET A 1 21.93 5.37 -24.03
CA MET A 1 22.55 5.31 -22.70
C MET A 1 22.08 6.53 -21.93
N LEU A 2 21.74 6.37 -20.65
CA LEU A 2 21.46 7.52 -19.80
C LEU A 2 22.74 8.32 -19.58
N THR A 3 22.65 9.63 -19.68
CA THR A 3 23.69 10.57 -19.27
C THR A 3 23.54 10.90 -17.78
N GLY A 4 24.63 11.35 -17.13
CA GLY A 4 24.57 11.77 -15.72
C GLY A 4 23.54 12.89 -15.48
N THR A 5 23.39 13.82 -16.42
CA THR A 5 22.39 14.89 -16.36
C THR A 5 20.96 14.38 -16.46
N GLU A 6 20.68 13.41 -17.34
CA GLU A 6 19.37 12.75 -17.40
C GLU A 6 19.05 12.01 -16.09
N LEU A 7 20.04 11.36 -15.48
CA LEU A 7 19.87 10.70 -14.18
C LEU A 7 19.52 11.69 -13.08
N LEU A 8 20.19 12.84 -13.01
CA LEU A 8 19.89 13.89 -12.02
C LEU A 8 18.45 14.40 -12.14
N ALA A 9 17.94 14.53 -13.37
CA ALA A 9 16.55 14.91 -13.62
C ALA A 9 15.59 13.79 -13.20
N LEU A 10 15.85 12.54 -13.59
CA LEU A 10 15.02 11.37 -13.25
C LEU A 10 15.00 11.08 -11.73
N TRP A 11 16.08 11.40 -11.04
CA TRP A 11 16.16 11.30 -9.57
C TRP A 11 15.49 12.48 -8.88
N GLY A 12 15.09 13.54 -9.60
CA GLY A 12 14.42 14.72 -9.04
C GLY A 12 15.34 15.68 -8.28
N VAL A 13 16.66 15.54 -8.41
CA VAL A 13 17.66 16.35 -7.69
C VAL A 13 17.58 17.82 -8.10
N GLN A 14 17.31 18.09 -9.38
CA GLN A 14 17.26 19.45 -9.92
C GLN A 14 16.02 20.24 -9.46
N ALA A 15 14.90 19.56 -9.22
CA ALA A 15 13.62 20.19 -8.90
C ALA A 15 13.42 20.43 -7.40
N THR A 16 14.32 19.95 -6.54
CA THR A 16 14.12 20.00 -5.08
C THR A 16 14.75 21.26 -4.49
N VAL A 17 13.89 22.13 -3.94
CA VAL A 17 14.30 23.33 -3.19
C VAL A 17 14.79 22.92 -1.80
N GLY A 18 15.87 23.53 -1.31
CA GLY A 18 16.45 23.22 0.01
C GLY A 18 17.34 21.98 0.05
N PHE A 19 17.47 21.23 -1.05
CA PHE A 19 18.37 20.07 -1.09
C PHE A 19 19.84 20.49 -1.25
N LEU A 20 20.67 20.21 -0.23
CA LEU A 20 22.04 20.72 -0.13
C LEU A 20 23.07 19.89 -0.92
N PHE A 21 22.77 18.61 -1.17
CA PHE A 21 23.76 17.63 -1.63
C PHE A 21 23.75 17.37 -3.13
N LYS A 22 23.48 18.39 -3.95
CA LYS A 22 23.40 18.24 -5.42
C LYS A 22 24.70 17.70 -6.03
N GLU A 23 25.85 18.19 -5.57
CA GLU A 23 27.18 17.75 -6.04
C GLU A 23 27.46 16.27 -5.72
N VAL A 24 26.97 15.78 -4.57
CA VAL A 24 27.06 14.36 -4.21
C VAL A 24 26.34 13.51 -5.26
N PHE A 25 25.17 13.96 -5.70
CA PHE A 25 24.38 13.27 -6.73
C PHE A 25 24.97 13.41 -8.13
N VAL A 26 25.67 14.51 -8.46
CA VAL A 26 26.42 14.62 -9.73
C VAL A 26 27.43 13.48 -9.83
N LYS A 27 28.26 13.32 -8.80
CA LYS A 27 29.23 12.24 -8.73
C LYS A 27 28.55 10.86 -8.67
N LEU A 28 27.41 10.71 -7.98
CA LEU A 28 26.68 9.43 -7.92
C LEU A 28 26.12 9.04 -9.30
N SER A 29 25.68 10.02 -10.09
CA SER A 29 25.20 9.80 -11.46
C SER A 29 26.32 9.32 -12.40
N GLN A 30 27.55 9.78 -12.16
CA GLN A 30 28.74 9.32 -12.90
C GLN A 30 29.12 7.89 -12.54
N ASP A 31 29.03 7.50 -11.26
CA ASP A 31 29.20 6.11 -10.84
C ASP A 31 28.12 5.21 -11.47
N ALA A 32 26.87 5.68 -11.49
CA ALA A 32 25.72 4.89 -11.90
C ALA A 32 25.72 4.47 -13.39
N ILE A 33 26.46 5.20 -14.24
CA ILE A 33 26.60 4.88 -15.66
C ILE A 33 27.76 3.92 -15.96
N GLN A 34 28.67 3.72 -15.00
CA GLN A 34 29.81 2.81 -15.14
C GLN A 34 29.36 1.35 -15.15
N ASP A 35 30.09 0.49 -15.87
CA ASP A 35 29.72 -0.92 -16.01
C ASP A 35 29.86 -1.69 -14.69
N ALA A 36 30.84 -1.34 -13.85
CA ALA A 36 30.98 -1.93 -12.51
C ALA A 36 29.73 -1.70 -11.63
N PHE A 37 29.08 -0.54 -11.76
CA PHE A 37 27.84 -0.27 -11.02
C PHE A 37 26.67 -1.07 -11.58
N LYS A 38 26.59 -1.24 -12.91
CA LYS A 38 25.59 -2.10 -13.54
C LYS A 38 25.77 -3.56 -13.12
N GLU A 39 27.01 -4.05 -13.04
CA GLU A 39 27.33 -5.39 -12.52
C GLU A 39 26.91 -5.54 -11.06
N TYR A 40 27.22 -4.56 -10.20
CA TYR A 40 26.74 -4.53 -8.83
C TYR A 40 25.21 -4.64 -8.75
N LEU A 41 24.46 -3.83 -9.51
CA LEU A 41 23.00 -3.90 -9.52
C LEU A 41 22.51 -5.26 -10.02
N LYS A 42 23.15 -5.82 -11.06
CA LYS A 42 22.80 -7.15 -11.58
C LYS A 42 22.98 -8.23 -10.52
N ASP A 43 24.08 -8.21 -9.79
CA ASP A 43 24.36 -9.20 -8.75
C ASP A 43 23.44 -9.01 -7.54
N PHE A 44 23.24 -7.77 -7.11
CA PHE A 44 22.39 -7.44 -5.97
C PHE A 44 20.91 -7.74 -6.23
N PHE A 45 20.47 -7.66 -7.48
CA PHE A 45 19.09 -7.94 -7.90
C PHE A 45 18.97 -9.23 -8.74
N LYS A 46 19.96 -10.13 -8.67
CA LYS A 46 20.01 -11.37 -9.47
C LYS A 46 18.81 -12.29 -9.25
N GLY A 47 18.17 -12.19 -8.09
CA GLY A 47 16.95 -12.94 -7.74
C GLY A 47 15.64 -12.35 -8.28
N ILE A 48 15.67 -11.23 -9.01
CA ILE A 48 14.45 -10.67 -9.62
C ILE A 48 14.17 -11.32 -10.98
N PHE A 49 15.20 -11.57 -11.80
CA PHE A 49 14.99 -11.82 -13.22
C PHE A 49 15.47 -13.18 -13.71
N LYS A 50 14.52 -14.05 -14.09
CA LYS A 50 14.79 -15.38 -14.69
C LYS A 50 15.49 -15.30 -16.03
N GLU A 51 15.12 -14.32 -16.86
CA GLU A 51 15.69 -14.12 -18.20
C GLU A 51 16.89 -13.15 -18.22
N GLY A 52 17.31 -12.66 -17.05
CA GLY A 52 18.39 -11.68 -16.88
C GLY A 52 17.93 -10.22 -16.97
N LEU A 53 18.86 -9.29 -16.72
CA LEU A 53 18.62 -7.85 -16.83
C LEU A 53 18.81 -7.37 -18.27
N ASP A 54 17.70 -7.08 -18.96
CA ASP A 54 17.75 -6.29 -20.19
C ASP A 54 18.08 -4.81 -19.90
N LEU A 55 18.24 -4.02 -20.97
CA LEU A 55 18.58 -2.60 -20.87
C LEU A 55 17.49 -1.75 -20.20
N ALA A 56 16.21 -2.08 -20.38
CA ALA A 56 15.09 -1.35 -19.80
C ALA A 56 14.99 -1.64 -18.28
N LYS A 57 15.11 -2.91 -17.88
CA LYS A 57 15.17 -3.36 -16.48
C LYS A 57 16.35 -2.72 -15.75
N THR A 58 17.52 -2.72 -16.38
CA THR A 58 18.74 -2.07 -15.86
C THR A 58 18.51 -0.57 -15.67
N ARG A 59 17.89 0.10 -16.64
CA ARG A 59 17.57 1.54 -16.57
C ARG A 59 16.65 1.83 -15.39
N ALA A 60 15.57 1.07 -15.24
CA ALA A 60 14.59 1.24 -14.19
C ALA A 60 15.23 1.07 -12.80
N LEU A 61 16.07 0.05 -12.61
CA LEU A 61 16.80 -0.16 -11.35
C LEU A 61 17.77 0.97 -11.01
N ILE A 62 18.48 1.54 -12.00
CA ILE A 62 19.34 2.71 -11.79
C ILE A 62 18.51 3.93 -11.34
N VAL A 63 17.33 4.13 -11.93
CA VAL A 63 16.43 5.22 -11.54
C VAL A 63 15.91 5.00 -10.12
N ALA A 64 15.45 3.79 -9.78
CA ALA A 64 15.00 3.42 -8.44
C ALA A 64 16.07 3.65 -7.38
N TYR A 65 17.28 3.17 -7.67
CA TYR A 65 18.42 3.30 -6.78
C TYR A 65 18.72 4.75 -6.44
N GLY A 66 18.80 5.63 -7.45
CA GLY A 66 19.10 7.03 -7.19
C GLY A 66 17.96 7.80 -6.54
N LYS A 67 16.71 7.50 -6.90
CA LYS A 67 15.53 8.05 -6.20
C LYS A 67 15.52 7.65 -4.71
N ALA A 68 15.81 6.38 -4.41
CA ALA A 68 15.92 5.90 -3.04
C ALA A 68 17.08 6.58 -2.29
N ASN A 69 18.26 6.68 -2.89
CA ASN A 69 19.39 7.38 -2.26
C ASN A 69 19.07 8.85 -2.00
N LYS A 70 18.39 9.54 -2.93
CA LYS A 70 17.96 10.93 -2.72
C LYS A 70 17.03 11.05 -1.52
N LEU A 71 16.01 10.21 -1.46
CA LEU A 71 15.07 10.17 -0.35
C LEU A 71 15.80 9.92 0.98
N PHE A 72 16.77 9.01 1.02
CA PHE A 72 17.58 8.77 2.21
C PHE A 72 18.33 10.03 2.65
N VAL A 73 19.06 10.67 1.73
CA VAL A 73 19.85 11.87 2.03
C VAL A 73 18.95 13.04 2.45
N GLU A 74 17.77 13.19 1.87
CA GLU A 74 16.77 14.19 2.29
C GLU A 74 16.29 13.95 3.72
N LEU A 75 15.98 12.71 4.08
CA LEU A 75 15.54 12.36 5.43
C LEU A 75 16.67 12.54 6.46
N TRP A 76 17.89 12.21 6.07
CA TRP A 76 19.08 12.40 6.89
C TRP A 76 19.42 13.89 7.07
N GLN A 77 19.28 14.71 6.02
CA GLN A 77 19.43 16.17 6.11
C GLN A 77 18.39 16.77 7.06
N ALA A 78 17.12 16.40 6.90
CA ALA A 78 16.03 16.89 7.75
C ALA A 78 16.24 16.53 9.23
N GLU A 79 16.72 15.32 9.52
CA GLU A 79 17.04 14.93 10.90
C GLU A 79 18.19 15.77 11.48
N LEU A 80 19.22 16.13 10.70
CA LEU A 80 20.25 17.06 11.15
C LEU A 80 19.71 18.47 11.41
N GLU A 81 18.84 18.98 10.54
CA GLU A 81 18.19 20.28 10.73
C GLU A 81 17.34 20.29 12.00
N GLU A 82 16.63 19.19 12.31
CA GLU A 82 15.86 19.01 13.54
C GLU A 82 16.75 19.03 14.82
N THR A 83 18.05 18.72 14.71
CA THR A 83 19.01 18.89 15.82
C THR A 83 19.43 20.35 16.07
N GLY A 84 19.02 21.28 15.21
CA GLY A 84 19.32 22.71 15.31
C GLY A 84 20.56 23.16 14.52
N ILE A 85 21.17 22.28 13.72
CA ILE A 85 22.28 22.64 12.82
C ILE A 85 21.71 23.34 11.57
N GLY A 86 22.29 24.49 11.21
CA GLY A 86 21.87 25.24 10.03
C GLY A 86 22.40 24.65 8.71
N GLU A 87 21.68 24.89 7.61
CA GLU A 87 22.01 24.38 6.27
C GLU A 87 23.47 24.61 5.84
N SER A 88 24.04 25.79 6.14
CA SER A 88 25.42 26.11 5.77
C SER A 88 26.45 25.24 6.50
N GLU A 89 26.19 24.94 7.78
CA GLU A 89 27.04 24.06 8.57
C GLU A 89 26.89 22.60 8.13
N ILE A 90 25.65 22.17 7.84
CA ILE A 90 25.38 20.85 7.25
C ILE A 90 26.17 20.67 5.95
N GLN A 91 26.08 21.65 5.04
CA GLN A 91 26.76 21.60 3.76
C GLN A 91 28.29 21.57 3.92
N GLN A 92 28.85 22.38 4.83
CA GLN A 92 30.30 22.47 5.01
C GLN A 92 30.90 21.23 5.68
N ASN A 93 30.26 20.73 6.74
CA ASN A 93 30.85 19.70 7.59
C ASN A 93 30.54 18.28 7.11
N TYR A 94 29.40 18.07 6.44
CA TYR A 94 28.93 16.72 6.15
C TYR A 94 28.94 16.33 4.67
N SER A 95 29.21 17.25 3.73
CA SER A 95 29.19 16.91 2.29
C SER A 95 30.14 15.75 1.93
N ASP A 96 31.35 15.74 2.47
CA ASP A 96 32.31 14.65 2.23
C ASP A 96 31.90 13.36 2.97
N ALA A 97 31.35 13.49 4.18
CA ALA A 97 30.89 12.36 4.98
C ALA A 97 29.74 11.62 4.30
N ILE A 98 28.69 12.33 3.87
CA ILE A 98 27.54 11.72 3.21
C ILE A 98 27.91 11.16 1.83
N ASP A 99 28.81 11.81 1.09
CA ASP A 99 29.33 11.32 -0.19
C ASP A 99 30.05 9.98 -0.04
N LYS A 100 30.91 9.86 0.98
CA LYS A 100 31.58 8.60 1.34
C LYS A 100 30.58 7.55 1.80
N PHE A 101 29.63 7.94 2.65
CA PHE A 101 28.64 7.03 3.22
C PHE A 101 27.79 6.35 2.15
N ILE A 102 27.11 7.12 1.28
CA ILE A 102 26.19 6.52 0.29
C ILE A 102 26.91 5.72 -0.82
N ARG A 103 28.22 5.93 -0.99
CA ARG A 103 29.04 5.14 -1.92
C ARG A 103 29.63 3.88 -1.30
N ALA A 104 29.66 3.77 0.03
CA ALA A 104 30.21 2.61 0.70
C ALA A 104 29.37 1.36 0.41
N GLN A 105 30.02 0.27 0.01
CA GLN A 105 29.35 -0.98 -0.34
C GLN A 105 28.39 -1.50 0.76
N PRO A 106 28.73 -1.44 2.07
CA PRO A 106 27.80 -1.83 3.13
C PRO A 106 26.53 -0.98 3.16
N VAL A 107 26.63 0.33 2.93
CA VAL A 107 25.48 1.24 2.88
C VAL A 107 24.61 0.94 1.68
N ARG A 108 25.21 0.69 0.51
CA ARG A 108 24.46 0.30 -0.70
C ARG A 108 23.67 -0.99 -0.47
N ALA A 109 24.25 -1.95 0.23
CA ALA A 109 23.56 -3.18 0.61
C ALA A 109 22.42 -2.91 1.60
N ALA A 110 22.68 -2.14 2.66
CA ALA A 110 21.69 -1.81 3.69
C ALA A 110 20.47 -1.05 3.11
N LEU A 111 20.72 0.04 2.37
CA LEU A 111 19.68 0.83 1.70
C LEU A 111 19.00 0.04 0.56
N GLY A 112 19.69 -0.94 -0.01
CA GLY A 112 19.13 -1.83 -1.01
C GLY A 112 18.07 -2.78 -0.45
N LYS A 113 18.14 -3.21 0.81
CA LYS A 113 17.20 -4.20 1.39
C LYS A 113 15.74 -3.73 1.36
N PRO A 114 15.36 -2.51 1.83
CA PRO A 114 13.99 -2.04 1.69
C PRO A 114 13.50 -1.96 0.25
N LEU A 115 14.41 -1.65 -0.70
CA LEU A 115 14.08 -1.64 -2.12
C LEU A 115 13.87 -3.07 -2.65
N GLN A 116 14.66 -4.04 -2.20
CA GLN A 116 14.44 -5.47 -2.52
C GLN A 116 13.10 -5.96 -1.98
N THR A 117 12.76 -5.64 -0.73
CA THR A 117 11.45 -5.97 -0.14
C THR A 117 10.32 -5.29 -0.90
N ALA A 118 10.48 -4.00 -1.25
CA ALA A 118 9.51 -3.27 -2.05
C ALA A 118 9.31 -3.88 -3.45
N LEU A 119 10.35 -4.50 -4.00
CA LEU A 119 10.32 -5.24 -5.26
C LEU A 119 9.86 -6.70 -5.14
N GLY A 120 9.49 -7.16 -3.93
CA GLY A 120 8.99 -8.52 -3.69
C GLY A 120 10.06 -9.61 -3.68
N ILE A 121 11.33 -9.24 -3.49
CA ILE A 121 12.48 -10.18 -3.53
C ILE A 121 12.63 -10.95 -2.22
N THR A 122 12.32 -10.30 -1.10
CA THR A 122 12.39 -10.87 0.25
C THR A 122 11.00 -10.91 0.88
N LEU A 123 10.62 -12.09 1.38
CA LEU A 123 9.34 -12.33 2.05
C LEU A 123 9.34 -11.89 3.52
N SER A 124 10.52 -11.75 4.13
CA SER A 124 10.68 -11.19 5.47
C SER A 124 10.90 -9.69 5.38
N ASP A 125 10.10 -8.92 6.12
CA ASP A 125 10.33 -7.49 6.35
C ASP A 125 11.48 -7.31 7.36
N ASP A 126 12.66 -7.81 7.02
CA ASP A 126 13.87 -7.82 7.86
C ASP A 126 14.55 -6.44 7.89
N THR A 127 13.74 -5.39 7.76
CA THR A 127 14.16 -3.97 7.78
C THR A 127 14.20 -3.41 9.20
N SER A 128 13.79 -4.21 10.19
CA SER A 128 13.68 -3.83 11.61
C SER A 128 15.00 -3.44 12.28
N ALA A 129 16.14 -3.66 11.62
CA ALA A 129 17.48 -3.34 12.12
C ALA A 129 18.26 -2.32 11.25
N LEU A 130 17.61 -1.66 10.29
CA LEU A 130 18.29 -0.74 9.36
C LEU A 130 18.97 0.43 10.09
N ASP A 131 18.36 0.96 11.14
CA ASP A 131 18.92 2.02 11.97
C ASP A 131 20.24 1.59 12.65
N ALA A 132 20.25 0.41 13.26
CA ALA A 132 21.45 -0.15 13.89
C ALA A 132 22.55 -0.44 12.87
N GLU A 133 22.20 -0.99 11.70
CA GLU A 133 23.14 -1.25 10.61
C GLU A 133 23.77 0.06 10.08
N LEU A 134 22.97 1.08 9.80
CA LEU A 134 23.47 2.38 9.34
C LEU A 134 24.34 3.08 10.40
N THR A 135 23.95 2.98 11.67
CA THR A 135 24.74 3.51 12.79
C THR A 135 26.12 2.86 12.84
N ASN A 136 26.18 1.51 12.77
CA ASN A 136 27.43 0.77 12.82
C ASN A 136 28.32 1.13 11.63
N ILE A 137 27.76 1.18 10.42
CA ILE A 137 28.52 1.54 9.22
C ILE A 137 29.07 2.97 9.31
N TRP A 138 28.29 3.92 9.84
CA TRP A 138 28.74 5.31 9.99
C TRP A 138 29.96 5.40 10.92
N ASN A 139 29.91 4.67 12.03
CA ASN A 139 30.99 4.60 13.02
C ASN A 139 32.23 3.88 12.47
N GLU A 140 32.04 2.76 11.76
CA GLU A 140 33.14 1.99 11.14
C GLU A 140 33.88 2.78 10.06
N LEU A 141 33.15 3.60 9.30
CA LEU A 141 33.74 4.49 8.30
C LEU A 141 34.44 5.72 8.91
N ASN A 142 34.33 5.92 10.23
CA ASN A 142 34.93 7.02 10.97
C ASN A 142 34.62 8.38 10.33
N LEU A 143 33.34 8.60 10.02
CA LEU A 143 32.83 9.81 9.39
C LEU A 143 32.64 10.94 10.41
N PHE A 144 32.39 12.16 9.92
CA PHE A 144 32.18 13.32 10.78
C PHE A 144 31.08 13.05 11.82
N ASP A 145 31.35 13.43 13.07
CA ASP A 145 30.49 13.10 14.20
C ASP A 145 29.08 13.66 14.02
N LEU A 146 28.09 12.80 14.26
CA LEU A 146 26.70 13.21 14.30
C LEU A 146 26.38 13.84 15.66
N PRO A 147 25.45 14.81 15.72
CA PRO A 147 24.99 15.37 16.98
C PRO A 147 24.45 14.27 17.90
N SER A 148 24.71 14.38 19.21
CA SER A 148 24.21 13.40 20.19
C SER A 148 22.68 13.23 20.20
N THR A 149 21.94 14.21 19.67
CA THR A 149 20.48 14.21 19.55
C THR A 149 19.97 13.62 18.24
N PHE A 150 20.85 13.31 17.28
CA PHE A 150 20.48 12.74 15.98
C PHE A 150 19.97 11.30 16.13
N GLN A 151 18.82 10.98 15.53
CA GLN A 151 18.21 9.66 15.66
C GLN A 151 18.13 8.90 14.33
N TRP A 152 19.04 7.93 14.16
CA TRP A 152 19.02 7.00 13.02
C TRP A 152 17.69 6.26 12.84
N GLN A 153 17.00 5.97 13.94
CA GLN A 153 15.71 5.30 13.94
C GLN A 153 14.64 6.09 13.16
N ASN A 154 14.63 7.42 13.26
CA ASN A 154 13.71 8.28 12.53
C ASN A 154 13.95 8.21 11.03
N VAL A 155 15.21 8.35 10.62
CA VAL A 155 15.64 8.28 9.21
C VAL A 155 15.30 6.92 8.62
N ALA A 156 15.68 5.83 9.29
CA ALA A 156 15.46 4.47 8.82
C ALA A 156 13.97 4.12 8.69
N ASN A 157 13.15 4.45 9.70
CA ASN A 157 11.71 4.19 9.66
C ASN A 157 11.00 4.96 8.54
N LYS A 158 11.30 6.26 8.41
CA LYS A 158 10.75 7.11 7.34
C LYS A 158 11.22 6.60 5.96
N TYR A 159 12.49 6.21 5.83
CA TYR A 159 13.08 5.69 4.60
C TYR A 159 12.41 4.40 4.15
N THR A 160 12.35 3.38 5.02
CA THR A 160 11.74 2.08 4.71
C THR A 160 10.28 2.22 4.25
N ARG A 161 9.49 3.08 4.91
CA ARG A 161 8.10 3.34 4.51
C ARG A 161 8.01 4.01 3.14
N ARG A 162 8.80 5.06 2.90
CA ARG A 162 8.73 5.86 1.66
C ARG A 162 9.37 5.18 0.45
N VAL A 163 10.38 4.33 0.63
CA VAL A 163 10.95 3.54 -0.48
C VAL A 163 9.96 2.50 -1.00
N LYS A 164 9.16 1.89 -0.10
CA LYS A 164 8.07 0.98 -0.51
C LYS A 164 7.03 1.71 -1.38
N ALA A 165 6.63 2.92 -0.98
CA ALA A 165 5.75 3.77 -1.78
C ALA A 165 6.40 4.16 -3.13
N LEU A 166 7.69 4.50 -3.12
CA LEU A 166 8.44 4.88 -4.32
C LEU A 166 8.50 3.77 -5.38
N ALA A 167 8.61 2.51 -4.94
CA ALA A 167 8.56 1.36 -5.82
C ALA A 167 7.15 1.13 -6.40
N ALA A 168 6.11 1.30 -5.58
CA ALA A 168 4.71 1.15 -5.98
C ALA A 168 4.24 2.22 -6.99
N ASP A 169 4.73 3.45 -6.85
CA ASP A 169 4.34 4.61 -7.65
C ASP A 169 5.19 4.82 -8.92
N SER A 170 6.23 4.03 -9.14
CA SER A 170 7.10 4.18 -10.32
C SER A 170 6.56 3.40 -11.51
N ASP A 171 6.10 4.12 -12.53
CA ASP A 171 5.68 3.55 -13.82
C ASP A 171 6.77 2.71 -14.49
N GLU A 172 8.05 2.96 -14.19
CA GLU A 172 9.18 2.18 -14.69
C GLU A 172 9.48 0.91 -13.89
N LEU A 173 9.14 0.87 -12.60
CA LEU A 173 9.37 -0.29 -11.71
C LEU A 173 8.13 -1.18 -11.61
N ARG A 174 6.94 -0.62 -11.83
CA ARG A 174 5.66 -1.34 -11.86
C ARG A 174 5.64 -2.53 -12.84
N PRO A 175 6.24 -2.46 -14.04
CA PRO A 175 6.35 -3.62 -14.93
C PRO A 175 7.23 -4.72 -14.36
N LEU A 176 8.29 -4.36 -13.61
CA LEU A 176 9.20 -5.32 -12.98
C LEU A 176 8.53 -6.06 -11.82
N LEU A 177 7.65 -5.37 -11.08
CA LEU A 177 6.80 -5.92 -10.03
C LEU A 177 5.76 -6.92 -10.57
N ASN A 178 5.26 -6.67 -11.78
CA ASN A 178 4.08 -7.35 -12.31
C ASN A 178 4.39 -8.57 -13.18
N SER A 179 5.57 -8.66 -13.83
CA SER A 179 5.81 -9.72 -14.82
C SER A 179 6.48 -10.99 -14.27
N GLU A 180 7.45 -10.89 -13.36
CA GLU A 180 8.31 -12.05 -12.99
C GLU A 180 8.17 -12.48 -11.52
N THR A 181 7.87 -11.57 -10.61
CA THR A 181 7.55 -11.90 -9.22
C THR A 181 6.31 -12.80 -9.14
N GLN A 182 5.36 -12.62 -10.06
CA GLN A 182 4.18 -13.48 -10.19
C GLN A 182 4.53 -14.89 -10.70
N GLU A 183 5.49 -15.05 -11.62
CA GLU A 183 5.89 -16.36 -12.16
C GLU A 183 6.76 -17.18 -11.21
N GLU A 184 7.63 -16.56 -10.42
CA GLU A 184 8.38 -17.27 -9.38
C GLU A 184 7.52 -17.68 -8.19
N ILE A 185 6.57 -16.83 -7.78
CA ILE A 185 5.54 -17.20 -6.81
C ILE A 185 4.71 -18.36 -7.37
N LYS A 186 4.27 -18.29 -8.64
CA LYS A 186 3.48 -19.32 -9.31
C LYS A 186 4.23 -20.65 -9.48
N GLU A 187 5.52 -20.63 -9.83
CA GLU A 187 6.33 -21.85 -9.96
C GLU A 187 6.71 -22.47 -8.61
N ARG A 188 7.03 -21.67 -7.59
CA ARG A 188 7.32 -22.20 -6.25
C ARG A 188 6.06 -22.72 -5.55
N ILE A 189 4.89 -22.14 -5.83
CA ILE A 189 3.58 -22.69 -5.43
C ILE A 189 3.29 -24.00 -6.19
N GLN A 190 3.62 -24.09 -7.48
CA GLN A 190 3.41 -25.31 -8.28
C GLN A 190 4.39 -26.45 -7.95
N GLN A 191 5.63 -26.16 -7.54
CA GLN A 191 6.65 -27.17 -7.26
C GLN A 191 6.56 -27.78 -5.85
N ASN A 192 5.81 -27.17 -4.93
CA ASN A 192 5.71 -27.60 -3.52
C ASN A 192 4.27 -27.80 -3.00
N ALA A 193 3.31 -28.19 -3.85
CA ALA A 193 2.01 -28.64 -3.35
C ALA A 193 1.28 -29.62 -4.29
N PRO A 194 0.93 -30.83 -3.80
CA PRO A 194 -0.29 -31.50 -4.22
C PRO A 194 -1.49 -30.85 -3.47
N ILE A 195 -2.30 -30.11 -4.24
CA ILE A 195 -3.74 -29.76 -4.08
C ILE A 195 -4.33 -29.68 -2.65
N ALA A 196 -4.78 -28.49 -2.27
CA ALA A 196 -6.07 -28.29 -1.61
C ALA A 196 -6.66 -26.90 -1.99
N PRO A 197 -7.84 -26.82 -2.64
CA PRO A 197 -8.54 -25.56 -2.85
C PRO A 197 -9.36 -25.25 -1.59
N ASP A 198 -8.82 -24.43 -0.71
CA ASP A 198 -9.57 -24.02 0.48
C ASP A 198 -9.29 -22.54 0.82
N PHE A 199 -9.48 -21.67 -0.18
CA PHE A 199 -9.83 -20.28 0.09
C PHE A 199 -11.14 -20.33 0.90
N LYS A 200 -11.08 -20.04 2.21
CA LYS A 200 -12.21 -20.27 3.14
C LYS A 200 -13.31 -19.21 3.00
N PHE A 201 -13.88 -19.04 1.81
CA PHE A 201 -15.11 -18.27 1.58
C PHE A 201 -16.21 -18.69 2.55
N SER A 202 -16.29 -19.98 2.89
CA SER A 202 -17.26 -20.51 3.85
C SER A 202 -17.19 -19.81 5.21
N ARG A 203 -15.99 -19.54 5.73
CA ARG A 203 -15.79 -18.83 7.00
C ARG A 203 -16.17 -17.37 6.87
N TYR A 204 -15.78 -16.72 5.78
CA TYR A 204 -16.10 -15.32 5.53
C TYR A 204 -17.61 -15.10 5.35
N GLN A 205 -18.27 -15.95 4.55
CA GLN A 205 -19.72 -16.01 4.41
C GLN A 205 -20.42 -16.23 5.76
N GLN A 206 -19.89 -17.12 6.59
CA GLN A 206 -20.43 -17.33 7.93
C GLN A 206 -20.28 -16.08 8.80
N GLY A 207 -19.13 -15.42 8.79
CA GLY A 207 -18.92 -14.16 9.50
C GLY A 207 -19.86 -13.05 9.04
N LEU A 208 -20.13 -12.93 7.73
CA LEU A 208 -21.10 -11.97 7.20
C LEU A 208 -22.54 -12.29 7.63
N ARG A 209 -22.91 -13.58 7.64
CA ARG A 209 -24.20 -14.03 8.19
C ARG A 209 -24.32 -13.69 9.67
N ASP A 210 -23.30 -13.95 10.45
CA ASP A 210 -23.30 -13.68 11.89
C ASP A 210 -23.39 -12.18 12.17
N ALA A 211 -22.72 -11.35 11.36
CA ALA A 211 -22.71 -9.89 11.49
C ALA A 211 -24.04 -9.23 11.08
N PHE A 212 -24.68 -9.70 10.00
CA PHE A 212 -25.77 -8.97 9.33
C PHE A 212 -27.11 -9.70 9.21
N SER A 213 -27.20 -10.97 9.63
CA SER A 213 -28.48 -11.71 9.55
C SER A 213 -29.59 -11.03 10.36
N ASN A 214 -29.26 -10.46 11.52
CA ASN A 214 -30.18 -9.78 12.42
C ASN A 214 -29.84 -8.30 12.54
N LEU A 215 -30.87 -7.44 12.55
CA LEU A 215 -30.69 -6.03 12.87
C LEU A 215 -30.28 -5.86 14.34
N LYS A 216 -29.27 -5.02 14.58
CA LYS A 216 -28.85 -4.58 15.92
C LYS A 216 -29.85 -3.54 16.45
N LEU A 217 -30.96 -4.01 17.03
CA LEU A 217 -32.01 -3.17 17.61
C LEU A 217 -31.76 -2.83 19.09
N ASP A 218 -30.57 -3.12 19.61
CA ASP A 218 -30.21 -3.03 21.03
C ASP A 218 -30.40 -1.61 21.63
N TYR A 219 -30.52 -0.59 20.78
CA TYR A 219 -30.75 0.81 21.16
C TYR A 219 -32.22 1.26 21.11
N LEU A 220 -33.13 0.44 20.59
CA LEU A 220 -34.51 0.85 20.31
C LEU A 220 -35.53 0.41 21.37
N HIS A 221 -35.14 -0.43 22.35
CA HIS A 221 -36.07 -0.92 23.36
C HIS A 221 -35.49 -0.97 24.78
N THR A 222 -36.20 -0.32 25.71
CA THR A 222 -36.00 -0.40 27.17
C THR A 222 -36.75 -1.56 27.83
N SER A 223 -37.47 -2.39 27.05
CA SER A 223 -38.43 -3.39 27.56
C SER A 223 -37.84 -4.78 27.83
N GLY A 224 -36.55 -5.02 27.59
CA GLY A 224 -35.87 -6.28 27.90
C GLY A 224 -36.22 -7.48 26.99
N TYR A 225 -37.08 -7.30 25.99
CA TYR A 225 -37.38 -8.33 24.99
C TYR A 225 -36.38 -8.28 23.82
N LYS A 226 -35.67 -9.38 23.60
CA LYS A 226 -34.72 -9.55 22.49
C LYS A 226 -35.49 -9.88 21.20
N TYR A 227 -35.98 -8.86 20.50
CA TYR A 227 -36.54 -9.04 19.16
C TYR A 227 -35.42 -9.20 18.15
N THR A 228 -35.37 -10.34 17.47
CA THR A 228 -34.49 -10.56 16.32
C THR A 228 -35.27 -10.30 15.04
N LEU A 229 -35.06 -9.13 14.43
CA LEU A 229 -35.56 -8.85 13.08
C LEU A 229 -34.49 -9.23 12.06
N GLN A 230 -34.83 -10.12 11.12
CA GLN A 230 -33.92 -10.52 10.06
C GLN A 230 -33.89 -9.45 8.97
N LEU A 231 -32.73 -8.84 8.72
CA LEU A 231 -32.55 -7.80 7.71
C LEU A 231 -33.11 -8.23 6.34
N TRP A 232 -32.84 -9.48 5.97
CA TRP A 232 -33.29 -10.07 4.71
C TRP A 232 -34.81 -9.97 4.47
N ASN A 233 -35.62 -10.07 5.53
CA ASN A 233 -37.07 -10.15 5.41
C ASN A 233 -37.75 -8.78 5.37
N ILE A 234 -37.00 -7.71 5.66
CA ILE A 234 -37.55 -6.36 5.85
C ILE A 234 -36.85 -5.30 5.01
N PHE A 235 -35.76 -5.67 4.31
CA PHE A 235 -35.06 -4.75 3.44
C PHE A 235 -35.97 -4.30 2.30
N GLN A 236 -36.11 -2.98 2.16
CA GLN A 236 -36.80 -2.35 1.04
C GLN A 236 -35.79 -1.52 0.26
N PRO A 237 -35.57 -1.80 -1.04
CA PRO A 237 -34.68 -1.00 -1.87
C PRO A 237 -35.12 0.46 -1.90
N THR A 238 -34.19 1.37 -1.60
CA THR A 238 -34.46 2.81 -1.64
C THR A 238 -34.41 3.31 -3.08
N ASN A 239 -35.31 4.24 -3.41
CA ASN A 239 -35.25 4.97 -4.67
C ASN A 239 -34.13 6.02 -4.64
N VAL A 240 -33.40 6.12 -5.74
CA VAL A 240 -32.28 7.04 -5.91
C VAL A 240 -32.44 7.81 -7.22
N GLN A 241 -31.79 8.97 -7.26
CA GLN A 241 -31.69 9.79 -8.45
C GLN A 241 -30.23 9.82 -8.89
N GLU A 242 -29.98 9.40 -10.12
CA GLU A 242 -28.66 9.49 -10.72
C GLU A 242 -28.28 10.95 -10.99
N GLN A 243 -27.09 11.34 -10.55
CA GLN A 243 -26.51 12.66 -10.79
C GLN A 243 -25.58 12.60 -12.01
N ASN A 244 -25.46 13.70 -12.76
CA ASN A 244 -24.64 13.83 -13.98
C ASN A 244 -25.16 13.12 -15.24
N VAL A 245 -26.46 12.81 -15.31
CA VAL A 245 -27.14 12.35 -16.54
C VAL A 245 -28.00 13.46 -17.16
N SER A 246 -28.11 13.48 -18.48
CA SER A 246 -28.86 14.49 -19.24
C SER A 246 -30.34 14.59 -18.85
N GLN A 247 -30.92 13.49 -18.34
CA GLN A 247 -32.28 13.44 -17.80
C GLN A 247 -32.29 12.62 -16.50
N PRO A 248 -32.34 13.24 -15.33
CA PRO A 248 -32.38 12.52 -14.06
C PRO A 248 -33.68 11.73 -13.94
N THR A 249 -33.56 10.43 -13.70
CA THR A 249 -34.69 9.53 -13.46
C THR A 249 -34.60 8.92 -12.07
N ILE A 250 -35.75 8.73 -11.44
CA ILE A 250 -35.85 8.02 -10.15
C ILE A 250 -35.89 6.53 -10.46
N CYS A 251 -34.97 5.76 -9.88
CA CYS A 251 -34.92 4.31 -10.03
C CYS A 251 -34.53 3.63 -8.71
N SER A 252 -34.68 2.31 -8.63
CA SER A 252 -34.23 1.55 -7.46
C SER A 252 -32.70 1.55 -7.40
N ILE A 253 -32.12 1.71 -6.21
CA ILE A 253 -30.67 1.61 -6.02
C ILE A 253 -30.12 0.26 -6.46
N LEU A 254 -30.90 -0.82 -6.34
CA LEU A 254 -30.49 -2.13 -6.82
C LEU A 254 -30.38 -2.18 -8.35
N ASP A 255 -31.22 -1.43 -9.08
CA ASP A 255 -31.14 -1.36 -10.54
C ASP A 255 -29.85 -0.65 -11.00
N ILE A 256 -29.39 0.36 -10.25
CA ILE A 256 -28.10 1.01 -10.50
C ILE A 256 -26.95 0.06 -10.18
N LEU A 257 -26.99 -0.58 -9.01
CA LEU A 257 -25.93 -1.51 -8.58
C LEU A 257 -25.85 -2.77 -9.45
N ASN A 258 -26.93 -3.17 -10.12
CA ASN A 258 -26.92 -4.30 -11.06
C ASN A 258 -26.43 -3.89 -12.47
N LYS A 259 -26.26 -2.59 -12.76
CA LYS A 259 -25.67 -2.06 -14.00
C LYS A 259 -24.14 -1.90 -13.88
N GLN A 260 -23.46 -2.83 -13.21
CA GLN A 260 -22.01 -2.71 -12.89
C GLN A 260 -21.12 -2.51 -14.12
N GLN A 261 -21.53 -3.01 -15.30
CA GLN A 261 -20.80 -2.79 -16.54
C GLN A 261 -20.77 -1.32 -17.01
N ILE A 262 -21.62 -0.47 -16.44
CA ILE A 262 -21.74 0.96 -16.79
C ILE A 262 -20.98 1.84 -15.78
N TYR A 263 -21.06 1.50 -14.48
CA TYR A 263 -20.46 2.32 -13.41
C TYR A 263 -19.44 1.52 -12.62
N LYS A 264 -18.16 1.74 -12.95
CA LYS A 264 -17.03 1.17 -12.22
C LYS A 264 -16.92 1.68 -10.78
N TYR A 265 -17.25 2.96 -10.57
CA TYR A 265 -17.24 3.60 -9.24
C TYR A 265 -18.59 4.25 -8.99
N THR A 266 -19.18 3.99 -7.82
CA THR A 266 -20.48 4.55 -7.42
C THR A 266 -20.36 5.18 -6.04
N VAL A 267 -20.75 6.45 -5.92
CA VAL A 267 -20.85 7.16 -4.65
C VAL A 267 -22.33 7.35 -4.31
N ILE A 268 -22.76 6.81 -3.16
CA ILE A 268 -24.15 6.91 -2.70
C ILE A 268 -24.25 8.01 -1.66
N LEU A 269 -24.98 9.08 -1.99
CA LEU A 269 -25.24 10.21 -1.10
C LEU A 269 -26.65 10.11 -0.52
N GLY A 270 -26.82 10.53 0.73
CA GLY A 270 -28.12 10.54 1.40
C GLY A 270 -28.03 11.05 2.83
N ASN A 271 -29.13 11.59 3.34
CA ASN A 271 -29.22 12.09 4.71
C ASN A 271 -28.88 11.00 5.75
N PRO A 272 -28.46 11.37 6.97
CA PRO A 272 -28.37 10.42 8.08
C PRO A 272 -29.67 9.63 8.23
N GLY A 273 -29.58 8.32 8.43
CA GLY A 273 -30.74 7.43 8.53
C GLY A 273 -31.40 7.03 7.19
N SER A 274 -30.87 7.44 6.03
CA SER A 274 -31.42 7.05 4.72
C SER A 274 -31.19 5.58 4.33
N GLY A 275 -30.55 4.78 5.20
CA GLY A 275 -30.30 3.35 4.97
C GLY A 275 -29.06 3.01 4.13
N LYS A 276 -28.09 3.92 3.98
CA LYS A 276 -26.85 3.68 3.21
C LYS A 276 -26.10 2.45 3.73
N SER A 277 -25.72 2.42 5.00
CA SER A 277 -25.06 1.27 5.63
C SER A 277 -25.89 -0.01 5.52
N THR A 278 -27.22 0.10 5.70
CA THR A 278 -28.15 -1.03 5.56
C THR A 278 -28.15 -1.65 4.15
N LEU A 279 -28.03 -0.82 3.10
CA LEU A 279 -27.90 -1.30 1.73
C LEU A 279 -26.59 -2.09 1.53
N VAL A 280 -25.48 -1.58 2.06
CA VAL A 280 -24.17 -2.24 1.94
C VAL A 280 -24.16 -3.60 2.68
N GLN A 281 -24.74 -3.61 3.87
CA GLN A 281 -24.96 -4.83 4.67
C GLN A 281 -25.86 -5.82 3.95
N TYR A 282 -26.94 -5.36 3.32
CA TYR A 282 -27.84 -6.20 2.52
C TYR A 282 -27.08 -6.87 1.37
N LYS A 283 -26.24 -6.12 0.63
CA LYS A 283 -25.44 -6.69 -0.47
C LYS A 283 -24.41 -7.71 0.00
N ALA A 284 -23.71 -7.45 1.11
CA ALA A 284 -22.81 -8.44 1.71
C ALA A 284 -23.58 -9.72 2.13
N LEU A 285 -24.78 -9.56 2.70
CA LEU A 285 -25.62 -10.68 3.13
C LEU A 285 -26.22 -11.46 1.95
N GLU A 286 -26.59 -10.79 0.86
CA GLU A 286 -27.07 -11.40 -0.39
C GLU A 286 -26.06 -12.42 -0.91
N TRP A 287 -24.80 -12.01 -1.03
CA TRP A 287 -23.71 -12.91 -1.40
C TRP A 287 -23.49 -14.02 -0.37
N ALA A 288 -23.49 -13.67 0.92
CA ALA A 288 -23.24 -14.64 1.98
C ALA A 288 -24.25 -15.78 1.93
N ARG A 289 -25.54 -15.50 1.65
CA ARG A 289 -26.64 -16.46 1.62
C ARG A 289 -26.66 -17.39 0.40
N THR A 290 -25.88 -17.11 -0.64
CA THR A 290 -25.85 -17.93 -1.85
C THR A 290 -25.23 -19.31 -1.57
N LEU A 291 -25.95 -20.39 -1.91
CA LEU A 291 -25.57 -21.79 -1.67
C LEU A 291 -25.18 -22.50 -2.98
N GLY A 292 -24.06 -23.23 -2.98
CA GLY A 292 -23.72 -24.19 -4.04
C GLY A 292 -23.46 -23.57 -5.43
N SER A 293 -23.38 -24.42 -6.46
CA SER A 293 -22.87 -24.17 -7.82
C SER A 293 -23.51 -23.04 -8.65
N ASN A 294 -24.43 -22.27 -8.08
CA ASN A 294 -24.97 -21.02 -8.63
C ASN A 294 -24.30 -19.77 -8.04
N LEU A 295 -23.30 -19.92 -7.18
CA LEU A 295 -22.33 -18.86 -6.93
C LEU A 295 -21.70 -18.52 -8.28
N SER A 296 -22.13 -17.43 -8.89
CA SER A 296 -21.19 -16.64 -9.65
C SER A 296 -20.13 -16.25 -8.63
N ILE A 297 -19.09 -17.09 -8.54
CA ILE A 297 -17.82 -16.82 -7.85
C ILE A 297 -17.26 -15.42 -8.23
N GLN A 298 -17.80 -14.86 -9.30
CA GLN A 298 -17.48 -13.61 -9.96
C GLN A 298 -17.63 -12.33 -9.14
N GLU A 299 -18.26 -12.26 -7.96
CA GLU A 299 -18.38 -10.96 -7.25
C GLU A 299 -18.28 -11.08 -5.73
N LEU A 300 -17.08 -11.33 -5.21
CA LEU A 300 -16.80 -11.29 -3.76
C LEU A 300 -17.11 -9.88 -3.20
N PRO A 301 -17.94 -9.71 -2.15
CA PRO A 301 -18.11 -8.43 -1.48
C PRO A 301 -17.08 -8.26 -0.36
N LEU A 302 -16.32 -7.18 -0.43
CA LEU A 302 -15.47 -6.71 0.66
C LEU A 302 -16.12 -5.47 1.27
N LEU A 303 -16.48 -5.54 2.55
CA LEU A 303 -17.03 -4.41 3.29
C LEU A 303 -15.98 -3.86 4.25
N ILE A 304 -15.67 -2.58 4.10
CA ILE A 304 -14.75 -1.84 4.95
C ILE A 304 -15.54 -0.74 5.65
N GLU A 305 -15.84 -0.95 6.93
CA GLU A 305 -16.34 0.11 7.83
C GLU A 305 -15.17 1.05 8.11
N LEU A 306 -15.18 2.24 7.49
CA LEU A 306 -14.05 3.17 7.49
C LEU A 306 -13.68 3.63 8.89
N ARG A 307 -14.66 3.79 9.78
CA ARG A 307 -14.42 4.05 11.20
C ARG A 307 -13.54 2.98 11.86
N ASN A 308 -13.85 1.70 11.66
CA ASN A 308 -13.07 0.60 12.24
C ASN A 308 -11.68 0.52 11.62
N TYR A 309 -11.56 0.82 10.32
CA TYR A 309 -10.26 0.90 9.64
C TYR A 309 -9.38 1.97 10.27
N VAL A 310 -9.89 3.19 10.48
CA VAL A 310 -9.15 4.27 11.15
C VAL A 310 -8.72 3.85 12.55
N GLU A 311 -9.64 3.31 13.36
CA GLU A 311 -9.33 2.86 14.73
C GLU A 311 -8.23 1.79 14.77
N ASN A 312 -8.16 0.91 13.76
CA ASN A 312 -7.09 -0.08 13.65
C ASN A 312 -5.76 0.53 13.15
N ARG A 313 -5.80 1.52 12.24
CA ARG A 313 -4.58 2.26 11.86
C ARG A 313 -3.99 3.03 13.03
N GLU A 314 -4.80 3.70 13.83
CA GLU A 314 -4.35 4.44 15.03
C GLU A 314 -3.64 3.51 16.02
N LYS A 315 -4.10 2.26 16.12
CA LYS A 315 -3.51 1.21 16.96
C LYS A 315 -2.30 0.51 16.31
N ASN A 316 -1.91 0.91 15.09
CA ASN A 316 -0.90 0.25 14.26
C ASN A 316 -1.19 -1.24 14.01
N SER A 317 -2.45 -1.67 14.04
CA SER A 317 -2.85 -3.06 13.76
C SER A 317 -3.09 -3.34 12.29
N CYS A 318 -3.15 -2.31 11.44
CA CYS A 318 -3.11 -2.47 9.98
C CYS A 318 -2.52 -1.24 9.30
N LYS A 319 -1.81 -1.45 8.18
CA LYS A 319 -1.21 -0.36 7.39
C LYS A 319 -2.01 0.05 6.15
N ASP A 320 -2.79 -0.88 5.59
CA ASP A 320 -3.57 -0.72 4.36
C ASP A 320 -4.82 -1.63 4.41
N PHE A 321 -5.67 -1.58 3.38
CA PHE A 321 -6.90 -2.38 3.36
C PHE A 321 -6.66 -3.91 3.32
N LEU A 322 -5.58 -4.40 2.71
CA LEU A 322 -5.31 -5.84 2.71
C LEU A 322 -4.84 -6.31 4.08
N ASP A 323 -3.97 -5.53 4.72
CA ASP A 323 -3.51 -5.78 6.07
C ASP A 323 -4.66 -5.65 7.08
N TYR A 324 -5.60 -4.74 6.83
CA TYR A 324 -6.85 -4.65 7.58
C TYR A 324 -7.62 -5.98 7.52
N PHE A 325 -7.85 -6.55 6.33
CA PHE A 325 -8.49 -7.87 6.25
C PHE A 325 -7.64 -8.99 6.88
N HIS A 326 -6.32 -8.86 6.89
CA HIS A 326 -5.44 -9.92 7.37
C HIS A 326 -5.37 -10.06 8.89
N SER A 327 -5.15 -8.95 9.58
CA SER A 327 -4.71 -8.98 10.98
C SER A 327 -5.51 -8.05 11.89
N ALA A 328 -6.34 -7.16 11.34
CA ALA A 328 -7.12 -6.23 12.16
C ALA A 328 -8.21 -6.95 12.98
N THR A 329 -8.60 -6.28 14.05
CA THR A 329 -9.72 -6.70 14.90
C THR A 329 -11.00 -6.01 14.46
N GLY A 330 -12.15 -6.68 14.62
CA GLY A 330 -13.45 -6.13 14.23
C GLY A 330 -13.71 -6.12 12.73
N VAL A 331 -12.91 -6.84 11.93
CA VAL A 331 -13.15 -7.02 10.49
C VAL A 331 -14.46 -7.75 10.29
N VAL A 332 -15.39 -7.10 9.60
CA VAL A 332 -16.68 -7.67 9.24
C VAL A 332 -16.46 -8.88 8.32
N GLY A 333 -17.11 -10.01 8.61
CA GLY A 333 -16.90 -11.26 7.89
C GLY A 333 -15.70 -12.08 8.38
N GLY A 334 -14.82 -11.48 9.18
CA GLY A 334 -13.61 -12.13 9.70
C GLY A 334 -12.41 -11.96 8.77
N ASN A 335 -11.24 -12.38 9.26
CA ASN A 335 -9.98 -12.15 8.58
C ASN A 335 -9.80 -13.01 7.32
N LEU A 336 -9.22 -12.41 6.29
CA LEU A 336 -8.83 -13.03 5.03
C LEU A 336 -7.31 -12.99 4.89
N ASN A 337 -6.68 -14.03 4.35
CA ASN A 337 -5.24 -14.00 4.14
C ASN A 337 -4.87 -12.91 3.13
N GLN A 338 -3.87 -12.08 3.42
CA GLN A 338 -3.45 -10.99 2.54
C GLN A 338 -3.01 -11.48 1.16
N GLY A 339 -2.22 -12.56 1.08
CA GLY A 339 -1.73 -13.11 -0.18
C GLY A 339 -2.85 -13.70 -1.03
N GLU A 340 -3.73 -14.50 -0.41
CA GLU A 340 -4.89 -15.08 -1.09
C GLU A 340 -5.86 -13.99 -1.59
N LEU A 341 -6.11 -12.96 -0.77
CA LEU A 341 -6.99 -11.85 -1.14
C LEU A 341 -6.39 -11.01 -2.28
N HIS A 342 -5.08 -10.80 -2.28
CA HIS A 342 -4.38 -10.14 -3.39
C HIS A 342 -4.52 -10.91 -4.70
N GLU A 343 -4.28 -12.23 -4.67
CA GLU A 343 -4.45 -13.10 -5.84
C GLU A 343 -5.90 -13.07 -6.33
N TRP A 344 -6.86 -13.08 -5.40
CA TRP A 344 -8.27 -12.98 -5.74
C TRP A 344 -8.61 -11.69 -6.46
N LEU A 345 -8.31 -10.54 -5.84
CA LEU A 345 -8.59 -9.21 -6.36
C LEU A 345 -7.94 -8.96 -7.73
N SER A 346 -6.79 -9.60 -7.98
CA SER A 346 -6.05 -9.44 -9.25
C SER A 346 -6.67 -10.22 -10.40
N ASN A 347 -7.40 -11.31 -10.11
CA ASN A 347 -7.87 -12.26 -11.13
C ASN A 347 -9.40 -12.37 -11.22
N ASN A 348 -10.12 -11.84 -10.24
CA ASN A 348 -11.56 -12.01 -10.11
C ASN A 348 -12.25 -10.67 -9.86
N GLN A 349 -13.43 -10.52 -10.45
CA GLN A 349 -14.30 -9.40 -10.15
C GLN A 349 -14.67 -9.42 -8.65
N THR A 350 -14.59 -8.25 -8.04
CA THR A 350 -14.82 -8.05 -6.60
C THR A 350 -15.54 -6.72 -6.42
N ILE A 351 -16.55 -6.71 -5.56
CA ILE A 351 -17.23 -5.48 -5.16
C ILE A 351 -16.62 -5.04 -3.85
N VAL A 352 -16.00 -3.86 -3.83
CA VAL A 352 -15.47 -3.27 -2.60
C VAL A 352 -16.37 -2.13 -2.18
N MET A 353 -16.85 -2.19 -0.95
CA MET A 353 -17.80 -1.25 -0.38
C MET A 353 -17.17 -0.58 0.83
N PHE A 354 -17.00 0.75 0.73
CA PHE A 354 -16.49 1.59 1.80
C PHE A 354 -17.67 2.30 2.48
N ASP A 355 -17.86 2.06 3.77
CA ASP A 355 -19.00 2.59 4.53
C ASP A 355 -18.54 3.57 5.63
N GLY A 356 -19.31 4.63 5.85
CA GLY A 356 -19.11 5.56 6.97
C GLY A 356 -17.97 6.58 6.83
N LEU A 357 -17.71 7.10 5.62
CA LEU A 357 -16.68 8.15 5.44
C LEU A 357 -17.02 9.43 6.23
N ASP A 358 -18.31 9.75 6.36
CA ASP A 358 -18.83 10.87 7.16
C ASP A 358 -18.68 10.66 8.67
N GLU A 359 -18.47 9.42 9.12
CA GLU A 359 -18.23 9.09 10.54
C GLU A 359 -16.78 9.32 10.97
N VAL A 360 -15.86 9.53 10.02
CA VAL A 360 -14.47 9.88 10.30
C VAL A 360 -14.41 11.37 10.63
N LEU A 361 -14.26 11.71 11.91
CA LEU A 361 -14.36 13.09 12.40
C LEU A 361 -13.16 13.97 12.02
N ASP A 362 -11.95 13.39 12.00
CA ASP A 362 -10.74 14.11 11.64
C ASP A 362 -10.65 14.30 10.11
N ASN A 363 -10.50 15.56 9.68
CA ASN A 363 -10.47 15.88 8.25
C ASN A 363 -9.22 15.35 7.54
N ARG A 364 -8.06 15.30 8.21
CA ARG A 364 -6.82 14.78 7.63
C ARG A 364 -6.92 13.26 7.45
N GLU A 365 -7.45 12.56 8.45
CA GLU A 365 -7.72 11.12 8.32
C GLU A 365 -8.72 10.83 7.21
N ARG A 366 -9.77 11.66 7.06
CA ARG A 366 -10.70 11.53 5.93
C ARG A 366 -10.02 11.70 4.58
N GLU A 367 -9.12 12.68 4.44
CA GLU A 367 -8.30 12.86 3.22
C GLU A 367 -7.38 11.66 2.96
N ASN A 368 -6.71 11.15 4.00
CA ASN A 368 -5.86 9.96 3.89
C ASN A 368 -6.63 8.73 3.42
N ILE A 369 -7.84 8.50 3.94
CA ILE A 369 -8.71 7.39 3.52
C ILE A 369 -9.11 7.54 2.05
N ILE A 370 -9.47 8.75 1.61
CA ILE A 370 -9.81 9.00 0.20
C ILE A 370 -8.62 8.64 -0.70
N ILE A 371 -7.40 9.00 -0.29
CA ILE A 371 -6.16 8.63 -1.00
C ILE A 371 -5.98 7.11 -1.00
N ASP A 372 -6.18 6.44 0.14
CA ASP A 372 -6.08 4.98 0.25
C ASP A 372 -7.09 4.28 -0.69
N VAL A 373 -8.34 4.77 -0.78
CA VAL A 373 -9.38 4.25 -1.70
C VAL A 373 -8.95 4.45 -3.15
N ILE A 374 -8.47 5.64 -3.51
CA ILE A 374 -8.00 5.92 -4.87
C ILE A 374 -6.82 4.99 -5.22
N ASN A 375 -5.87 4.79 -4.32
CA ASN A 375 -4.73 3.91 -4.55
C ASN A 375 -5.17 2.44 -4.68
N PHE A 376 -6.08 1.99 -3.82
CA PHE A 376 -6.64 0.64 -3.89
C PHE A 376 -7.32 0.37 -5.24
N THR A 377 -8.14 1.30 -5.73
CA THR A 377 -8.82 1.17 -7.04
C THR A 377 -7.88 1.24 -8.25
N LYS A 378 -6.71 1.86 -8.10
CA LYS A 378 -5.65 1.85 -9.13
C LYS A 378 -4.86 0.54 -9.14
N THR A 379 -4.74 -0.11 -8.00
CA THR A 379 -4.06 -1.40 -7.83
C THR A 379 -4.96 -2.54 -8.30
N TYR A 380 -6.25 -2.49 -7.96
CA TYR A 380 -7.26 -3.49 -8.31
C TYR A 380 -8.36 -2.82 -9.14
N PRO A 381 -8.15 -2.68 -10.46
CA PRO A 381 -9.09 -2.01 -11.36
C PRO A 381 -10.33 -2.84 -11.66
#